data_AF-A0A3M1ASQ1-F1
#
_entry.id   AF-A0A3M1ASQ1-F1
#
_cell.length_a   1.000
_cell.length_b   1.000
_cell.length_c   1.000
_cell.angle_alpha   90.00
_cell.angle_beta   90.00
_cell.angle_gamma   90.00
#
_symmetry.space_group_name_H-M   'P 1'
#
loop_
_entity.id
_entity.type
_entity.pdbx_description
1 polymer ?
#
loop_
_entity_poly.entity_id
_entity_poly.type
_entity_poly.pdbx_seq_one_letter_code
_entity_poly.pdbx_strand_id
1 'polypeptide(L)' 'FPAYGIDEDPVTGSAHTTLTPYWAAQLGKKKLSAQQLSKRGGRLICELQGDRTLISGQAITYLTGSIHLSNQL' A
#
# COMPACT_ATOMS: atom_id res chain seq x y z
N PHE A 1 -8.76 9.27 -1.99
CA PHE A 1 -9.43 8.70 -3.18
C PHE A 1 -10.80 9.35 -3.36
N PRO A 2 -10.86 10.68 -3.56
CA PRO A 2 -12.13 11.41 -3.38
C PRO A 2 -13.19 11.04 -4.42
N ALA A 3 -12.76 10.68 -5.64
CA ALA A 3 -13.63 10.21 -6.71
C ALA A 3 -14.43 8.94 -6.35
N TYR A 4 -14.01 8.19 -5.33
CA TYR A 4 -14.70 7.00 -4.82
C TYR A 4 -15.33 7.21 -3.43
N GLY A 5 -15.45 8.47 -2.99
CA GLY A 5 -16.00 8.81 -1.67
C GLY A 5 -15.06 8.47 -0.49
N ILE A 6 -13.78 8.22 -0.77
CA ILE A 6 -12.76 7.95 0.26
C ILE A 6 -11.90 9.20 0.42
N ASP A 7 -12.05 9.91 1.53
CA ASP A 7 -11.28 11.13 1.84
C ASP A 7 -9.77 10.83 1.78
N GLU A 8 -9.33 9.83 2.53
CA GLU A 8 -7.96 9.37 2.60
C GLU A 8 -7.90 7.84 2.71
N ASP A 9 -7.15 7.20 1.81
CA ASP A 9 -6.74 5.81 1.99
C ASP A 9 -5.49 5.81 2.87
N PRO A 10 -5.45 5.10 4.02
CA PRO A 10 -4.37 5.33 4.96
C PRO A 10 -2.98 4.89 4.49
N VAL A 11 -2.90 3.89 3.60
CA VAL A 11 -1.63 3.35 3.09
C VAL A 11 -1.84 2.84 1.65
N THR A 12 -1.50 3.67 0.67
CA THR A 12 -1.83 3.41 -0.73
C THR A 12 -0.66 2.75 -1.45
N GLY A 13 -0.70 1.43 -1.57
CA GLY A 13 0.37 0.65 -2.23
C GLY A 13 0.61 1.05 -3.70
N SER A 14 -0.46 1.32 -4.46
CA SER A 14 -0.34 1.75 -5.87
C SER A 14 0.34 3.10 -6.04
N ALA A 15 0.18 4.04 -5.10
CA ALA A 15 0.93 5.29 -5.12
C ALA A 15 2.44 5.01 -4.95
N HIS A 16 2.80 4.06 -4.09
CA HIS A 16 4.18 3.68 -3.84
C HIS A 16 4.85 2.98 -5.04
N THR A 17 4.11 2.31 -5.93
CA THR A 17 4.69 1.76 -7.16
C THR A 17 5.12 2.85 -8.15
N THR A 18 4.49 4.02 -8.10
CA THR A 18 4.86 5.20 -8.90
C THR A 18 5.97 6.00 -8.24
N LEU A 19 5.91 6.16 -6.91
CA LEU A 19 6.88 6.95 -6.15
C LEU A 19 8.24 6.25 -6.00
N THR A 20 8.27 4.92 -5.97
CA THR A 20 9.51 4.16 -5.75
C THR A 20 10.55 4.39 -6.85
N PRO A 21 10.24 4.26 -8.16
CA PRO A 21 11.20 4.57 -9.22
C PRO A 21 11.73 6.00 -9.14
N TYR A 22 10.86 6.97 -8.87
CA TYR A 22 11.24 8.38 -8.73
C TYR A 22 12.26 8.58 -7.60
N TRP A 23 11.93 8.13 -6.39
CA TRP A 23 12.82 8.31 -5.23
C TRP A 23 14.06 7.43 -5.30
N ALA A 24 13.98 6.28 -5.95
CA ALA A 24 15.15 5.42 -6.15
C ALA A 24 16.21 6.12 -7.02
N ALA A 25 15.76 6.82 -8.07
CA ALA A 25 16.63 7.63 -8.92
C ALA A 25 17.21 8.84 -8.15
N GLN A 26 16.37 9.56 -7.39
CA GLN A 26 16.81 10.74 -6.62
C GLN A 26 17.80 10.38 -5.50
N LEU A 27 17.60 9.26 -4.82
CA LEU A 27 18.38 8.87 -3.64
C LEU A 27 19.52 7.91 -3.95
N GLY A 28 19.63 7.41 -5.19
CA GLY A 28 20.61 6.41 -5.59
C GLY A 28 20.44 5.07 -4.84
N LYS A 29 19.21 4.73 -4.44
CA LYS A 29 18.90 3.54 -3.62
C LYS A 29 17.80 2.71 -4.27
N LYS A 30 18.02 1.41 -4.39
CA LYS A 30 16.97 0.49 -4.88
C LYS A 30 15.98 0.07 -3.80
N LYS A 31 16.38 0.07 -2.53
CA LYS A 31 15.53 -0.28 -1.39
C LYS A 31 15.26 0.94 -0.53
N LEU A 32 13.99 1.27 -0.37
CA LEU A 32 13.51 2.48 0.30
C LEU A 32 12.60 2.10 1.47
N SER A 33 12.80 2.79 2.59
CA SER A 33 11.84 2.82 3.69
C SER A 33 10.89 3.99 3.46
N ALA A 34 9.60 3.73 3.31
CA ALA A 34 8.58 4.73 3.08
C ALA A 34 7.59 4.79 4.25
N GLN A 35 7.01 5.97 4.46
CA GLN A 35 5.93 6.18 5.42
C GLN A 35 4.86 7.07 4.80
N GLN A 36 3.61 6.60 4.79
CA GLN A 36 2.46 7.43 4.46
C GLN A 36 1.95 8.10 5.74
N LEU A 37 1.90 9.43 5.73
CA LEU A 37 1.60 10.26 6.90
C LEU A 37 0.09 10.50 7.07
N SER A 38 -0.72 9.48 6.79
CA SER A 38 -2.16 9.51 7.08
C SER A 38 -2.41 9.51 8.59
N LYS A 39 -3.65 9.79 9.01
CA LYS A 39 -4.02 9.73 10.44
C LYS A 39 -3.69 8.39 11.10
N ARG A 40 -3.85 7.27 10.39
CA ARG A 40 -3.47 5.93 10.88
C ARG A 40 -1.97 5.65 10.71
N GLY A 41 -1.34 6.30 9.75
CA GLY A 41 0.02 6.03 9.30
C GLY A 41 0.14 4.70 8.55
N GLY A 42 1.29 4.51 7.92
CA GLY A 42 1.71 3.20 7.43
C GLY A 42 3.15 3.20 6.96
N ARG A 43 3.90 2.19 7.38
CA ARG A 43 5.29 1.99 6.99
C ARG A 43 5.38 0.87 5.97
N LEU A 44 6.15 1.12 4.92
CA LEU A 44 6.37 0.20 3.81
C LEU A 44 7.87 0.09 3.54
N ILE A 45 8.31 -1.08 3.13
CA ILE A 45 9.59 -1.26 2.46
C ILE A 45 9.29 -1.45 0.98
N CYS A 46 9.85 -0.58 0.15
CA CYS A 46 9.71 -0.63 -1.30
C CYS A 46 11.05 -0.95 -1.93
N GLU A 47 11.07 -1.86 -2.90
CA GLU A 47 12.29 -2.26 -3.60
C GLU A 47 12.06 -2.21 -5.11
N LEU A 48 12.91 -1.44 -5.81
CA LEU A 48 12.92 -1.36 -7.27
C LEU A 48 13.79 -2.48 -7.85
N GLN A 49 13.14 -3.43 -8.51
CA GLN A 49 13.78 -4.54 -9.22
C GLN A 49 13.49 -4.43 -10.73
N GLY A 50 14.41 -3.78 -11.45
CA GLY A 50 14.23 -3.51 -12.88
C GLY A 50 13.03 -2.57 -13.11
N ASP A 51 12.01 -3.09 -13.79
CA ASP A 51 10.74 -2.41 -14.08
C ASP A 51 9.64 -2.69 -13.05
N ARG A 52 9.94 -3.45 -11.98
CA ARG A 52 8.99 -3.81 -10.92
C ARG A 52 9.30 -3.10 -9.60
N THR A 53 8.24 -2.66 -8.91
CA THR A 53 8.32 -2.26 -7.50
C THR A 53 7.73 -3.36 -6.63
N LEU A 54 8.55 -3.95 -5.76
CA LEU A 54 8.08 -4.83 -4.68
C LEU A 54 7.74 -3.98 -3.46
N ILE A 55 6.60 -4.28 -2.83
CA ILE A 55 6.13 -3.58 -1.63
C ILE A 55 5.91 -4.61 -0.54
N SER A 56 6.43 -4.33 0.65
CA SER A 56 6.24 -5.16 1.83
C SER A 56 5.96 -4.31 3.07
N GLY A 57 5.24 -4.89 4.01
CA GLY A 57 4.84 -4.25 5.26
C GLY A 57 4.37 -5.30 6.26
N GLN A 58 4.13 -4.87 7.50
CA GLN A 58 3.54 -5.74 8.52
C GLN A 58 2.02 -5.76 8.35
N ALA A 59 1.43 -6.94 8.51
CA ALA A 59 -0.01 -7.14 8.53
C ALA A 59 -0.43 -7.78 9.85
N ILE A 60 -1.63 -7.44 10.32
CA ILE A 60 -2.24 -8.01 11.52
C ILE A 60 -3.62 -8.51 11.14
N THR A 61 -3.93 -9.75 11.48
CA THR A 61 -5.28 -10.32 11.33
C THR A 61 -6.21 -9.68 12.35
N TYR A 62 -7.19 -8.91 11.88
CA TYR A 62 -8.20 -8.29 12.74
C TYR A 62 -9.39 -9.23 13.01
N LEU A 63 -9.87 -9.91 11.97
CA LEU A 63 -11.06 -10.76 12.04
C LEU A 63 -10.90 -11.97 11.12
N THR A 64 -11.39 -13.11 11.59
CA THR A 64 -11.64 -14.31 10.80
C THR A 64 -13.11 -14.72 10.97
N GLY A 65 -13.74 -15.23 9.91
CA GLY A 65 -15.17 -15.57 9.96
C GLY A 65 -15.67 -16.24 8.69
N SER A 66 -16.95 -16.62 8.70
CA SER A 66 -17.65 -17.28 7.58
C SER A 66 -18.86 -16.45 7.16
N ILE A 67 -19.11 -16.36 5.85
CA ILE A 67 -20.29 -15.70 5.28
C ILE A 67 -21.26 -16.79 4.81
N HIS A 68 -22.49 -16.77 5.32
CA HIS A 68 -23.58 -17.63 4.84
C HIS A 68 -24.57 -16.78 4.07
N LEU A 69 -24.82 -17.14 2.80
CA LEU A 69 -25.83 -16.49 1.98
C LEU A 69 -27.09 -17.37 1.96
N SER A 70 -28.24 -16.80 2.31
CA SER A 70 -29.52 -17.46 2.08
C SER A 70 -29.89 -17.30 0.60
N ASN A 71 -30.04 -18.41 -0.13
CA ASN A 71 -30.71 -18.36 -1.43
C ASN A 71 -32.16 -17.94 -1.19
N GLN A 72 -32.49 -16.69 -1.52
CA GLN A 72 -33.86 -16.32 -1.88
C GLN A 72 -33.88 -16.17 -3.40
N LEU A 73 -34.25 -17.26 -4.07
CA LEU A 73 -34.89 -17.20 -5.37
C LEU A 73 -36.37 -16.88 -5.15
#